data_AF-A0A938DIZ3-F1
#
_entry.id   AF-A0A938DIZ3-F1
#
_cell.length_a   1.000
_cell.length_b   1.000
_cell.length_c   1.000
_cell.angle_alpha   90.00
_cell.angle_beta   90.00
_cell.angle_gamma   90.00
#
_symmetry.space_group_name_H-M   'P 1'
#
loop_
_entity.id
_entity.type
_entity.pdbx_description
1 polymer ?
#
loop_
_entity_poly.entity_id
_entity_poly.type
_entity_poly.pdbx_seq_one_letter_code
_entity_poly.pdbx_strand_id
1 'polypeptide(L)'
;MMCNSRPASSVRLPPRVNRLRFACGPPTVLRSQHRCRSLPAVNEEALLVDLDDDQKRAVTCAPTATIVHAGAGSGKTRVLTHRIAWRIAHGD
;
A
#
# COMPACT_ATOMS: atom_id res chain seq x y z
N MET A 1 13.22 -22.60 28.55
CA MET A 1 12.58 -21.35 28.05
C MET A 1 11.27 -21.76 27.37
N MET A 2 10.15 -21.28 27.89
CA MET A 2 8.81 -21.84 27.65
C MET A 2 8.31 -21.68 26.21
N CYS A 3 7.75 -22.77 25.68
CA CYS A 3 6.92 -22.82 24.49
C CYS A 3 5.55 -22.20 24.84
N ASN A 4 5.20 -21.04 24.27
CA ASN A 4 3.98 -20.33 24.65
C ASN A 4 2.80 -20.75 23.76
N SER A 5 2.15 -21.84 24.17
CA SER A 5 0.91 -22.36 23.59
C SER A 5 -0.26 -21.43 23.91
N ARG A 6 -0.74 -20.66 22.92
CA ARG A 6 -2.00 -19.93 23.05
C ARG A 6 -3.19 -20.91 22.95
N PRO A 7 -4.14 -20.92 23.89
CA PRO A 7 -5.31 -21.80 23.81
C PRO A 7 -6.30 -21.30 22.75
N ALA A 8 -6.88 -22.24 22.01
CA ALA A 8 -7.95 -22.02 21.05
C ALA A 8 -9.15 -21.36 21.74
N SER A 9 -9.37 -20.07 21.48
CA SER A 9 -10.58 -19.38 21.91
C SER A 9 -11.72 -19.76 20.97
N SER A 10 -12.73 -20.43 21.54
CA SER A 10 -13.92 -20.91 20.87
C SER A 10 -14.77 -19.73 20.36
N VAL A 11 -14.77 -19.53 19.05
CA VAL A 11 -15.74 -18.62 18.42
C VAL A 11 -17.06 -19.35 18.30
N ARG A 12 -18.06 -18.87 19.04
CA ARG A 12 -19.44 -19.37 19.05
C ARG A 12 -20.10 -19.01 17.72
N LEU A 13 -20.40 -20.01 16.88
CA LEU A 13 -21.13 -19.82 15.62
C LEU A 13 -22.63 -19.55 15.91
N PRO A 14 -23.28 -18.60 15.21
CA PRO A 14 -24.71 -18.36 15.36
C PRO A 14 -25.54 -19.50 14.74
N PRO A 15 -26.68 -19.89 15.35
CA PRO A 15 -27.55 -20.93 14.82
C PRO A 15 -28.49 -20.32 13.78
N ARG A 16 -28.21 -20.51 12.48
CA ARG A 16 -29.18 -20.52 11.36
C ARG A 16 -28.47 -20.60 10.01
N VAL A 17 -27.81 -21.72 9.73
CA VAL A 17 -27.49 -22.05 8.33
C VAL A 17 -28.73 -22.71 7.74
N ASN A 18 -29.65 -21.89 7.23
CA ASN A 18 -30.75 -22.39 6.42
C ASN A 18 -30.15 -22.94 5.11
N ARG A 19 -30.46 -24.20 4.78
CA ARG A 19 -29.89 -24.92 3.65
C ARG A 19 -30.43 -24.34 2.35
N LEU A 20 -29.82 -23.26 1.86
CA LEU A 20 -30.14 -22.70 0.55
C LEU A 20 -29.65 -23.69 -0.53
N ARG A 21 -30.62 -24.24 -1.27
CA ARG A 21 -30.36 -24.97 -2.51
C ARG A 21 -29.70 -24.00 -3.49
N PHE A 22 -28.47 -24.31 -3.92
CA PHE A 22 -27.84 -23.59 -5.02
C PHE A 22 -28.54 -23.94 -6.33
N ALA A 23 -29.32 -23.00 -6.85
CA ALA A 23 -29.71 -23.01 -8.26
C ALA A 23 -28.50 -22.57 -9.07
N CYS A 24 -28.05 -23.41 -10.01
CA CYS A 24 -27.04 -23.06 -11.00
C CYS A 24 -27.67 -22.08 -12.01
N GLY A 25 -27.69 -20.79 -11.67
CA GLY A 25 -27.99 -19.71 -12.60
C GLY A 25 -26.73 -19.31 -13.38
N PRO A 26 -26.86 -18.75 -14.60
CA PRO A 26 -25.70 -18.23 -15.32
C PRO A 26 -24.99 -17.18 -14.45
N PRO A 27 -23.64 -17.11 -14.46
CA PRO A 27 -22.93 -16.16 -13.64
C PRO A 27 -23.36 -14.76 -14.06
N THR A 28 -24.13 -14.09 -13.21
CA THR A 28 -24.35 -12.65 -13.31
C THR A 28 -22.96 -12.02 -13.19
N VAL A 29 -22.40 -11.61 -14.34
CA VAL A 29 -21.15 -10.87 -14.38
C VAL A 29 -21.39 -9.59 -13.59
N LEU A 30 -20.92 -9.56 -12.34
CA LEU A 30 -20.85 -8.33 -11.57
C LEU A 30 -19.86 -7.45 -12.35
N ARG A 31 -20.40 -6.52 -13.16
CA ARG A 31 -19.59 -5.53 -13.87
C ARG A 31 -18.72 -4.88 -12.80
N SER A 32 -17.41 -5.12 -12.86
CA SER A 32 -16.45 -4.48 -11.97
C SER A 32 -16.63 -2.97 -12.13
N GLN A 33 -17.28 -2.35 -11.15
CA GLN A 33 -17.45 -0.91 -11.09
C GLN A 33 -16.17 -0.22 -10.62
N HIS A 34 -15.07 -0.96 -10.46
CA HIS A 34 -13.71 -0.44 -10.33
C HIS A 34 -13.30 0.17 -11.68
N ARG A 35 -13.97 1.27 -12.00
CA ARG A 35 -13.58 2.20 -13.05
C ARG A 35 -12.11 2.48 -12.78
N CYS A 36 -11.25 2.12 -13.72
CA CYS A 36 -9.87 2.57 -13.71
C CYS A 36 -9.92 4.10 -13.77
N ARG A 37 -9.90 4.73 -12.60
CA ARG A 37 -9.85 6.18 -12.49
C ARG A 37 -8.41 6.51 -12.77
N SER A 38 -8.14 7.17 -13.89
CA SER A 38 -6.84 7.78 -14.13
C SER A 38 -6.54 8.68 -12.95
N LEU A 39 -5.46 8.40 -12.23
CA LEU A 39 -4.99 9.31 -11.20
C LEU A 39 -4.68 10.65 -11.88
N PRO A 40 -5.02 11.78 -11.24
CA PRO A 40 -4.62 13.08 -11.75
C PRO A 40 -3.09 13.10 -11.92
N ALA A 41 -2.61 13.83 -12.93
CA ALA A 41 -1.18 14.04 -13.12
C ALA A 41 -0.57 14.56 -11.81
N VAL A 42 0.49 13.90 -11.35
CA VAL A 42 1.21 14.30 -10.13
C VAL A 42 2.18 15.40 -10.52
N ASN A 43 2.09 16.55 -9.85
CA ASN A 43 3.05 17.65 -10.05
C ASN A 43 4.37 17.30 -9.36
N GLU A 44 5.46 17.29 -10.13
CA GLU A 44 6.78 16.82 -9.68
C GLU A 44 7.39 17.78 -8.65
N GLU A 45 7.28 19.08 -8.89
CA GLU A 45 7.83 20.12 -8.01
C GLU A 45 7.16 20.11 -6.63
N ALA A 46 5.86 19.77 -6.60
CA ALA A 46 5.10 19.66 -5.37
C ALA A 46 5.60 18.51 -4.47
N LEU A 47 6.19 17.45 -5.06
CA LEU A 47 6.79 16.34 -4.31
C LEU A 47 8.13 16.71 -3.66
N LEU A 48 8.75 17.81 -4.04
CA LEU A 48 10.06 18.21 -3.52
C LEU A 48 10.00 19.40 -2.57
N VAL A 49 8.89 20.14 -2.54
CA VAL A 49 8.81 21.44 -1.86
C VAL A 49 9.00 21.35 -0.33
N ASP A 50 8.49 20.28 0.29
CA ASP A 50 8.53 20.11 1.74
C ASP A 50 9.70 19.24 2.24
N LEU A 51 10.68 18.96 1.36
CA LEU A 51 11.84 18.14 1.68
C LEU A 51 13.06 19.03 1.92
N ASP A 52 13.90 18.63 2.87
CA ASP A 52 15.25 19.21 3.00
C ASP A 52 16.15 18.72 1.84
N ASP A 53 17.34 19.30 1.73
CA ASP A 53 18.23 19.03 0.59
C ASP A 53 18.75 17.59 0.56
N ASP A 54 18.97 16.97 1.71
CA ASP A 54 19.40 15.56 1.79
C ASP A 54 18.25 14.62 1.40
N GLN A 55 17.03 14.92 1.85
CA GLN A 55 15.82 14.20 1.48
C GLN A 55 15.52 14.33 -0.01
N LYS A 56 15.66 15.52 -0.60
CA LYS A 56 15.53 15.74 -2.05
C LYS A 56 16.53 14.88 -2.81
N ARG A 57 17.81 14.89 -2.42
CA ARG A 57 18.83 14.04 -3.04
C ARG A 57 18.50 12.55 -2.92
N ALA A 58 17.95 12.12 -1.79
CA ALA A 58 17.53 10.73 -1.60
C ALA A 58 16.32 10.35 -2.46
N VAL A 59 15.43 11.29 -2.78
CA VAL A 59 14.27 11.09 -3.67
C VAL A 59 14.67 11.09 -5.14
N THR A 60 15.55 12.00 -5.56
CA THR A 60 15.90 12.20 -6.97
C THR A 60 17.09 11.37 -7.46
N CYS A 61 17.74 10.58 -6.60
CA CYS A 61 18.88 9.79 -7.04
C CYS A 61 18.46 8.71 -8.06
N ALA A 62 19.44 8.27 -8.86
CA ALA A 62 19.25 7.24 -9.87
C ALA A 62 18.60 5.96 -9.28
N PRO A 63 17.84 5.21 -10.11
CA PRO A 63 17.19 3.97 -9.70
C PRO A 63 18.13 2.79 -9.63
N THR A 64 19.09 2.90 -8.73
CA THR A 64 20.02 1.83 -8.37
C THR A 64 19.78 1.44 -6.92
N ALA A 65 20.36 0.31 -6.50
CA ALA A 65 20.36 -0.08 -5.10
C ALA A 65 20.99 1.05 -4.25
N THR A 66 20.15 1.79 -3.53
CA THR A 66 20.54 2.99 -2.79
C THR A 66 20.37 2.75 -1.30
N ILE A 67 21.37 3.13 -0.50
CA ILE A 67 21.30 3.11 0.96
C ILE A 67 21.17 4.55 1.46
N VAL A 68 20.12 4.83 2.24
CA VAL A 68 19.93 6.11 2.93
C VAL A 68 20.21 5.89 4.42
N HIS A 69 21.29 6.48 4.92
CA HIS A 69 21.66 6.38 6.33
C HIS A 69 21.13 7.59 7.11
N ALA A 70 20.14 7.37 7.98
CA ALA A 70 19.49 8.45 8.72
C ALA A 70 18.99 8.02 10.11
N GLY A 71 19.13 8.90 11.10
CA GLY A 71 18.72 8.68 12.49
C GLY A 71 17.21 8.56 12.69
N ALA A 72 16.75 8.37 13.93
CA ALA A 72 15.33 8.41 14.27
C ALA A 72 14.73 9.81 13.99
N GLY A 73 13.45 9.90 13.62
CA GLY A 73 12.78 11.18 13.36
C GLY A 73 13.16 11.92 12.05
N SER A 74 14.18 11.46 11.32
CA SER A 74 14.69 12.06 10.07
C SER A 74 13.75 12.02 8.85
N GLY A 75 12.53 11.51 8.99
CA GLY A 75 11.57 11.46 7.87
C GLY A 75 11.77 10.31 6.87
N LYS A 76 12.42 9.19 7.23
CA LYS A 76 12.62 8.02 6.34
C LYS A 76 11.36 7.57 5.59
N THR A 77 10.21 7.49 6.26
CA THR A 77 8.94 7.13 5.61
C THR A 77 8.50 8.21 4.61
N ARG A 78 8.68 9.49 4.95
CA ARG A 78 8.43 10.62 4.04
C ARG A 78 9.27 10.47 2.77
N VAL A 79 10.57 10.25 2.92
CA VAL A 79 11.50 10.04 1.80
C VAL A 79 11.08 8.86 0.93
N LEU A 80 10.75 7.71 1.55
CA LEU A 80 10.32 6.52 0.81
C LEU A 80 9.03 6.77 0.01
N THR A 81 8.02 7.38 0.62
CA THR A 81 6.75 7.69 -0.05
C THR A 81 6.93 8.70 -1.18
N HIS A 82 7.71 9.76 -0.95
CA HIS A 82 7.97 10.77 -1.98
C HIS A 82 8.80 10.19 -3.12
N ARG A 83 9.75 9.29 -2.83
CA ARG A 83 10.50 8.58 -3.87
C ARG A 83 9.60 7.73 -4.75
N ILE A 84 8.66 6.97 -4.17
CA ILE A 84 7.71 6.20 -4.97
C ILE A 84 6.86 7.11 -5.85
N ALA A 85 6.32 8.20 -5.29
CA ALA A 85 5.52 9.16 -6.05
C ALA A 85 6.34 9.82 -7.18
N TRP A 86 7.59 10.20 -6.89
CA TRP A 86 8.52 10.79 -7.86
C TRP A 86 8.79 9.85 -9.03
N ARG A 87 9.05 8.57 -8.74
CA ARG A 87 9.29 7.55 -9.77
C ARG A 87 8.07 7.29 -10.65
N ILE A 88 6.88 7.23 -10.05
CA ILE A 88 5.62 7.11 -10.79
C ILE A 88 5.39 8.33 -11.70
N ALA A 89 5.70 9.54 -11.22
CA ALA A 89 5.56 10.76 -12.01
C ALA A 89 6.53 10.80 -13.19
N HIS A 90 7.78 10.36 -12.98
CA HIS A 90 8.81 10.28 -14.03
C HIS A 90 8.58 9.12 -15.03
N GLY A 91 7.83 8.09 -14.65
CA GLY A 91 7.56 6.94 -15.51
C GLY A 91 8.66 5.87 -15.49
N ASP A 92 9.44 5.79 -14.42
CA ASP A 92 10.54 4.83 -14.25
C ASP A 92 10.38 3.90 -13.04
#